data_AF-A0A922LK73-F1
#
_entry.id   AF-A0A922LK73-F1
#
_cell.length_a   1.000
_cell.length_b   1.000
_cell.length_c   1.000
_cell.angle_alpha   90.00
_cell.angle_beta   90.00
_cell.angle_gamma   90.00
#
_symmetry.space_group_name_H-M   'P 1'
#
loop_
_entity.id
_entity.type
_entity.pdbx_description
1 polymer ?
#
loop_
_entity_poly.entity_id
_entity_poly.type
_entity_poly.pdbx_seq_one_letter_code
_entity_poly.pdbx_strand_id
1 'polypeptide(L)'
;MFSQMTHTHYVHAESRLLKDVRYKYLFVVFRCTFGRKRKSGLNVNKKPSKFLNCQSMFRVRLEGQQYVIKSYKSHNHPCTSSWMVCDPLSRRLSSEEKENLKPVILHCQSTDEVIESIKERTGKQVTAADVKNMKAELSTGWTRQQVMHMMRQNGEVREHVENGCITAICFSRVIGQYLSRFWMPRKTMWARVFYGSVLTLGNNTNNRVESLNRQIKRYVRKTDRLHKCMYKALKWSSMTFSRKSIEDQIISGRTYNYDAPQRLIPLLNMLTPFARSKVLYELKKMRFVNFEYESGEWLFMVDRGQHYEVDVSICQCNCSTFNMCRYPCRHLLLAYVKRRNLTAHQLLRCCCRWQLDNRYNLQNNTAISLRRRSKEYIQLQRLQRMCKQLIVEKYGERFANHVERKVYNFYLRIINS
;
A
#
# COMPACT_ATOMS: atom_id res chain seq x y z
N MET A 1 -12.99 17.51 -51.45
CA MET A 1 -12.72 17.86 -50.03
C MET A 1 -11.36 17.30 -49.65
N PHE A 2 -10.37 18.17 -49.43
CA PHE A 2 -9.02 17.75 -49.05
C PHE A 2 -9.06 17.03 -47.69
N SER A 3 -8.77 15.72 -47.70
CA SER A 3 -8.50 14.96 -46.48
C SER A 3 -7.19 15.47 -45.86
N GLN A 4 -7.27 16.49 -44.99
CA GLN A 4 -6.14 16.85 -44.15
C GLN A 4 -5.91 15.72 -43.14
N MET A 5 -4.91 14.86 -43.40
CA MET A 5 -4.43 13.89 -42.42
C MET A 5 -3.84 14.63 -41.22
N THR A 6 -4.57 14.67 -40.12
CA THR A 6 -4.05 15.16 -38.84
C THR A 6 -3.15 14.09 -38.24
N HIS A 7 -1.85 14.38 -38.10
CA HIS A 7 -0.89 13.45 -37.53
C HIS A 7 -0.94 13.54 -36.00
N THR A 8 -2.10 13.35 -35.37
CA THR A 8 -2.26 13.46 -33.91
C THR A 8 -2.93 12.23 -33.32
N HIS A 9 -2.40 11.73 -32.21
CA HIS A 9 -2.99 10.57 -31.54
C HIS A 9 -4.07 11.00 -30.55
N TYR A 10 -5.13 10.20 -30.51
CA TYR A 10 -6.19 10.32 -29.53
C TYR A 10 -6.24 9.09 -28.62
N VAL A 11 -6.62 9.31 -27.36
CA VAL A 11 -6.81 8.25 -26.38
C VAL A 11 -8.27 8.20 -25.93
N HIS A 12 -8.72 6.99 -25.63
CA HIS A 12 -10.03 6.72 -25.06
C HIS A 12 -10.16 7.40 -23.68
N ALA A 13 -11.06 8.36 -23.56
CA ALA A 13 -11.28 9.12 -22.34
C ALA A 13 -12.49 8.63 -21.55
N GLU A 14 -13.61 8.41 -22.24
CA GLU A 14 -14.91 8.06 -21.65
C GLU A 14 -15.72 7.25 -22.66
N SER A 15 -16.55 6.33 -22.18
CA SER A 15 -17.46 5.57 -23.03
C SER A 15 -18.68 5.09 -22.26
N ARG A 16 -19.79 4.87 -22.97
CA ARG A 16 -20.94 4.13 -22.45
C ARG A 16 -21.11 2.84 -23.25
N LEU A 17 -21.11 1.71 -22.56
CA LEU A 17 -21.30 0.39 -23.16
C LEU A 17 -22.78 0.14 -23.48
N LEU A 18 -23.02 -0.63 -24.52
CA LEU A 18 -24.31 -1.28 -24.79
C LEU A 18 -24.21 -2.76 -24.44
N LYS A 19 -25.35 -3.38 -24.11
CA LYS A 19 -25.45 -4.84 -23.92
C LYS A 19 -25.67 -5.59 -25.25
N ASP A 20 -25.69 -4.87 -26.37
CA ASP A 20 -25.91 -5.42 -27.70
C ASP A 20 -24.63 -6.10 -28.22
N VAL A 21 -24.78 -7.26 -28.86
CA VAL A 21 -23.68 -8.03 -29.45
C VAL A 21 -23.13 -7.34 -30.71
N ARG A 22 -23.96 -6.57 -31.43
CA ARG A 22 -23.56 -5.88 -32.67
C ARG A 22 -22.79 -4.58 -32.43
N TYR A 23 -23.11 -3.84 -31.37
CA TYR A 23 -22.46 -2.57 -31.07
C TYR A 23 -21.98 -2.53 -29.62
N LYS A 24 -20.67 -2.43 -29.44
CA LYS A 24 -20.06 -2.40 -28.11
C LYS A 24 -20.36 -1.12 -27.31
N TYR A 25 -20.49 0.03 -27.98
CA TYR A 25 -20.58 1.33 -27.32
C TYR A 25 -21.77 2.16 -27.83
N LEU A 26 -22.51 2.79 -26.93
CA LEU A 26 -23.47 3.84 -27.28
C LEU A 26 -22.73 5.11 -27.71
N PHE A 27 -21.63 5.42 -27.02
CA PHE A 27 -20.71 6.47 -27.44
C PHE A 27 -19.31 6.24 -26.87
N VAL A 28 -18.31 6.81 -27.55
CA VAL A 28 -16.91 6.88 -27.12
C VAL A 28 -16.40 8.31 -27.30
N VAL A 29 -15.67 8.80 -26.31
CA VAL A 29 -15.02 10.10 -26.33
C VAL A 29 -13.51 9.91 -26.46
N PHE A 30 -12.94 10.49 -27.50
CA PHE A 30 -11.51 10.49 -27.78
C PHE A 30 -10.92 11.86 -27.44
N ARG A 31 -9.79 11.89 -26.73
CA ARG A 31 -9.06 13.13 -26.37
C ARG A 31 -7.64 13.09 -26.89
N CYS A 32 -7.11 14.23 -27.33
CA CYS A 32 -5.74 14.35 -27.80
C CYS A 32 -4.72 13.91 -26.72
N THR A 33 -3.65 13.20 -27.12
CA THR A 33 -2.57 12.74 -26.22
C THR A 33 -1.79 13.89 -25.57
N PHE A 34 -1.81 15.07 -26.17
CA PHE A 34 -1.23 16.32 -25.64
C PHE A 34 -2.18 17.06 -24.65
N GLY A 35 -3.33 16.46 -24.31
CA GLY A 35 -4.30 16.97 -23.34
C GLY A 35 -3.82 16.95 -21.88
N ARG A 36 -4.72 17.05 -20.89
CA ARG A 36 -4.31 17.13 -19.47
C ARG A 36 -3.69 15.83 -18.93
N LYS A 37 -2.65 15.98 -18.09
CA LYS A 37 -2.07 14.90 -17.29
C LYS A 37 -3.11 14.36 -16.29
N ARG A 38 -3.26 13.02 -16.16
CA ARG A 38 -3.97 12.43 -15.00
C ARG A 38 -3.26 12.86 -13.72
N LYS A 39 -3.99 13.24 -12.66
CA LYS A 39 -3.41 13.65 -11.37
C LYS A 39 -2.49 12.55 -10.82
N SER A 40 -1.20 12.66 -11.08
CA SER A 40 -0.14 11.89 -10.43
C SER A 40 0.49 12.79 -9.36
N GLY A 41 0.77 12.24 -8.18
CA GLY A 41 1.32 12.97 -7.04
C GLY A 41 2.51 13.88 -7.38
N LEU A 42 2.61 14.97 -6.61
CA LEU A 42 3.64 16.01 -6.70
C LEU A 42 5.04 15.39 -6.61
N ASN A 43 5.70 15.23 -7.75
CA ASN A 43 7.15 15.01 -7.82
C ASN A 43 7.80 16.29 -8.37
N VAL A 44 8.77 16.81 -7.62
CA VAL A 44 9.39 18.15 -7.78
C VAL A 44 10.39 18.23 -8.94
N ASN A 45 10.57 17.17 -9.73
CA ASN A 45 11.44 17.22 -10.91
C ASN A 45 10.61 17.65 -12.14
N LYS A 46 10.54 18.97 -12.37
CA LYS A 46 9.97 19.57 -13.59
C LYS A 46 10.83 19.18 -14.80
N LYS A 47 10.54 18.04 -15.43
CA LYS A 47 10.85 17.84 -16.84
C LYS A 47 9.86 18.63 -17.70
N PRO A 48 10.25 19.16 -18.87
CA PRO A 48 9.30 19.76 -19.81
C PRO A 48 8.18 18.76 -20.11
N SER A 49 6.95 19.21 -19.91
CA SER A 49 5.75 18.38 -19.98
C SER A 49 5.28 18.32 -21.43
N LYS A 50 5.14 17.12 -22.00
CA LYS A 50 4.48 16.93 -23.30
C LYS A 50 3.02 17.42 -23.34
N PHE A 51 2.43 17.71 -22.19
CA PHE A 51 1.03 18.11 -22.09
C PHE A 51 0.88 19.62 -22.32
N LEU A 52 0.24 19.98 -23.43
CA LEU A 52 -0.04 21.35 -23.87
C LEU A 52 -1.45 21.81 -23.49
N ASN A 53 -2.08 21.10 -22.55
CA ASN A 53 -3.46 21.33 -22.12
C ASN A 53 -4.44 21.34 -23.30
N CYS A 54 -4.16 20.53 -24.34
CA CYS A 54 -4.99 20.45 -25.54
C CYS A 54 -6.42 20.02 -25.17
N GLN A 55 -7.39 20.82 -25.62
CA GLN A 55 -8.81 20.54 -25.43
C GLN A 55 -9.44 19.80 -26.62
N SER A 56 -8.63 19.44 -27.63
CA SER A 56 -9.12 18.70 -28.78
C SER A 56 -9.65 17.35 -28.34
N MET A 57 -10.92 17.14 -28.68
CA MET A 57 -11.65 15.91 -28.42
C MET A 57 -12.75 15.78 -29.45
N PHE A 58 -13.10 14.54 -29.78
CA PHE A 58 -14.28 14.24 -30.58
C PHE A 58 -15.07 13.12 -29.93
N ARG A 59 -16.37 13.14 -30.14
CA ARG A 59 -17.31 12.14 -29.62
C ARG A 59 -17.90 11.36 -30.76
N VAL A 60 -17.66 10.06 -30.75
CA VAL A 60 -18.26 9.07 -31.64
C VAL A 60 -19.52 8.55 -30.94
N ARG A 61 -20.69 8.65 -31.57
CA ARG A 61 -21.97 8.18 -31.01
C ARG A 61 -22.68 7.26 -32.00
N LEU A 62 -23.30 6.20 -31.51
CA LEU A 62 -24.16 5.34 -32.30
C LEU A 62 -25.49 6.06 -32.55
N GLU A 63 -25.84 6.24 -33.83
CA GLU A 63 -27.13 6.75 -34.27
C GLU A 63 -27.68 5.84 -35.36
N GLY A 64 -28.88 5.29 -35.14
CA GLY A 64 -29.40 4.21 -35.95
C GLY A 64 -28.46 3.00 -35.90
N GLN A 65 -27.85 2.67 -37.04
CA GLN A 65 -26.92 1.54 -37.21
C GLN A 65 -25.48 1.98 -37.54
N GLN A 66 -25.13 3.26 -37.34
CA GLN A 66 -23.81 3.78 -37.70
C GLN A 66 -23.21 4.66 -36.59
N TYR A 67 -21.88 4.71 -36.54
CA TYR A 67 -21.15 5.61 -35.64
C TYR A 67 -20.91 6.96 -36.32
N VAL A 68 -21.39 8.03 -35.71
CA VAL A 68 -21.29 9.40 -36.23
C VAL A 68 -20.45 10.26 -35.29
N ILE A 69 -19.61 11.13 -35.86
CA ILE A 69 -18.89 12.17 -35.12
C ILE A 69 -19.71 13.47 -35.24
N LYS A 70 -20.39 13.85 -34.15
CA LYS A 70 -21.23 15.07 -34.14
C LYS A 70 -20.49 16.33 -33.70
N SER A 71 -19.40 16.16 -32.96
CA SER A 71 -18.67 17.29 -32.39
C SER A 71 -17.20 16.96 -32.32
N TYR A 72 -16.37 17.88 -32.80
CA TYR A 72 -14.92 17.86 -32.63
C TYR A 72 -14.44 19.24 -32.16
N LYS A 73 -13.31 19.27 -31.47
CA LYS A 73 -12.61 20.50 -31.07
C LYS A 73 -11.26 20.55 -31.77
N SER A 74 -10.91 21.71 -32.33
CA SER A 74 -9.62 21.94 -32.98
C SER A 74 -8.45 21.83 -31.99
N HIS A 75 -7.27 21.51 -32.52
CA HIS A 75 -6.03 21.48 -31.75
C HIS A 75 -5.49 22.89 -31.49
N ASN A 76 -4.79 23.07 -30.38
CA ASN A 76 -4.05 24.29 -30.02
C ASN A 76 -2.54 24.11 -30.23
N HIS A 77 -2.14 23.12 -31.03
CA HIS A 77 -0.75 22.80 -31.33
C HIS A 77 -0.63 22.28 -32.77
N PRO A 78 0.56 22.39 -33.39
CA PRO A 78 0.80 21.80 -34.71
C PRO A 78 0.46 20.31 -34.73
N CYS A 79 -0.12 19.87 -35.85
CA CYS A 79 -0.52 18.48 -36.11
C CYS A 79 0.27 17.89 -37.29
N THR A 80 1.53 18.31 -37.42
CA THR A 80 2.46 17.89 -38.48
C THR A 80 3.25 16.65 -38.07
N SER A 81 3.73 15.88 -39.04
CA SER A 81 4.59 14.72 -38.82
C SER A 81 5.86 15.05 -38.02
N SER A 82 6.47 16.21 -38.27
CA SER A 82 7.66 16.70 -37.55
C SER A 82 7.40 16.95 -36.06
N TRP A 83 6.18 17.34 -35.68
CA TRP A 83 5.81 17.60 -34.29
C TRP A 83 5.55 16.31 -33.50
N MET A 84 5.29 15.20 -34.19
CA MET A 84 5.00 13.92 -33.56
C MET A 84 6.19 13.26 -32.89
N VAL A 85 7.42 13.73 -33.14
CA VAL A 85 8.64 13.25 -32.46
C VAL A 85 8.52 13.35 -30.93
N CYS A 86 7.77 14.33 -30.42
CA CYS A 86 7.53 14.50 -28.99
C CYS A 86 6.54 13.48 -28.38
N ASP A 87 5.71 12.81 -29.19
CA ASP A 87 4.76 11.80 -28.71
C ASP A 87 5.46 10.46 -28.46
N PRO A 88 5.41 9.89 -27.24
CA PRO A 88 5.94 8.55 -27.00
C PRO A 88 5.45 7.45 -27.96
N LEU A 89 4.27 7.61 -28.57
CA LEU A 89 3.75 6.63 -29.53
C LEU A 89 4.52 6.61 -30.86
N SER A 90 5.06 7.75 -31.33
CA SER A 90 5.85 7.81 -32.57
C SER A 90 7.23 7.17 -32.41
N ARG A 91 7.75 7.11 -31.18
CA ARG A 91 9.03 6.49 -30.81
C ARG A 91 8.94 4.99 -30.56
N ARG A 92 7.73 4.41 -30.63
CA ARG A 92 7.52 3.00 -30.31
C ARG A 92 7.93 2.10 -31.47
N LEU A 93 8.82 1.15 -31.19
CA LEU A 93 9.17 0.10 -32.15
C LEU A 93 8.01 -0.90 -32.30
N SER A 94 7.76 -1.34 -33.53
CA SER A 94 6.87 -2.45 -33.89
C SER A 94 7.46 -3.79 -33.41
N SER A 95 6.67 -4.85 -33.43
CA SER A 95 7.15 -6.19 -33.04
C SER A 95 8.29 -6.68 -33.92
N GLU A 96 8.21 -6.41 -35.23
CA GLU A 96 9.22 -6.79 -36.21
C GLU A 96 10.51 -5.97 -36.03
N GLU A 97 10.40 -4.64 -35.91
CA GLU A 97 11.54 -3.77 -35.64
C GLU A 97 12.25 -4.16 -34.34
N LYS A 98 11.48 -4.51 -33.29
CA LYS A 98 12.03 -4.97 -32.01
C LYS A 98 12.85 -6.25 -32.15
N GLU A 99 12.38 -7.21 -32.94
CA GLU A 99 13.09 -8.48 -33.11
C GLU A 99 14.36 -8.28 -33.94
N ASN A 100 14.30 -7.47 -35.01
CA ASN A 100 15.44 -7.13 -35.86
C ASN A 100 16.53 -6.32 -35.12
N LEU A 101 16.13 -5.46 -34.17
CA LEU A 101 17.04 -4.61 -33.39
C LEU A 101 17.47 -5.24 -32.06
N LYS A 102 16.89 -6.39 -31.67
CA LYS A 102 17.17 -7.09 -30.42
C LYS A 102 18.66 -7.35 -30.14
N PRO A 103 19.49 -7.85 -31.09
CA PRO A 103 20.91 -8.05 -30.83
C PRO A 103 21.64 -6.73 -30.57
N VAL A 104 21.30 -5.68 -31.32
CA VAL A 104 21.89 -4.34 -31.14
C VAL A 104 21.50 -3.77 -29.77
N ILE A 105 20.23 -3.85 -29.40
CA ILE A 105 19.73 -3.34 -28.12
C ILE A 105 20.34 -4.10 -26.94
N LEU A 106 20.54 -5.41 -27.03
CA LEU A 106 21.05 -6.21 -25.90
C LEU A 106 22.58 -6.17 -25.75
N HIS A 107 23.32 -6.19 -26.84
CA HIS A 107 24.77 -6.41 -26.81
C HIS A 107 25.61 -5.14 -26.93
N CYS A 108 25.05 -4.05 -27.47
CA CYS A 108 25.77 -2.79 -27.55
C CYS A 108 25.87 -2.11 -26.16
N GLN A 109 27.10 -1.75 -25.76
CA GLN A 109 27.37 -1.12 -24.47
C GLN A 109 27.02 0.37 -24.47
N SER A 110 27.22 1.05 -25.60
CA SER A 110 26.88 2.47 -25.75
C SER A 110 25.37 2.65 -25.91
N THR A 111 24.80 3.63 -25.20
CA THR A 111 23.38 3.98 -25.39
C THR A 111 23.18 4.81 -26.65
N ASP A 112 24.17 5.62 -27.01
CA ASP A 112 24.08 6.54 -28.16
C ASP A 112 24.16 5.78 -29.49
N GLU A 113 25.02 4.75 -29.58
CA GLU A 113 25.09 3.85 -30.75
C GLU A 113 23.77 3.09 -30.97
N VAL A 114 23.08 2.68 -29.90
CA VAL A 114 21.77 2.04 -30.01
C VAL A 114 20.72 3.03 -30.53
N ILE A 115 20.75 4.28 -30.08
CA ILE A 115 19.84 5.34 -30.57
C ILE A 115 20.07 5.59 -32.06
N GLU A 116 21.32 5.71 -32.46
CA GLU A 116 21.71 5.95 -33.86
C GLU A 116 21.29 4.78 -34.75
N SER A 117 21.58 3.54 -34.36
CA SER A 117 21.18 2.35 -35.13
C SER A 117 19.65 2.22 -35.27
N ILE A 118 18.89 2.57 -34.22
CA ILE A 118 17.42 2.61 -34.30
C ILE A 118 16.96 3.69 -35.28
N LYS A 119 17.58 4.87 -35.24
CA LYS A 119 17.26 5.98 -36.13
C LYS A 119 17.56 5.62 -37.59
N GLU A 120 18.70 5.01 -37.88
CA GLU A 120 19.08 4.59 -39.23
C GLU A 120 18.14 3.53 -39.80
N ARG A 121 17.80 2.51 -39.01
CA ARG A 121 17.01 1.36 -39.51
C ARG A 121 15.51 1.60 -39.54
N THR A 122 15.00 2.52 -38.72
CA THR A 122 13.54 2.73 -38.56
C THR A 122 13.09 4.17 -38.77
N GLY A 123 14.02 5.13 -38.86
CA GLY A 123 13.72 6.57 -38.89
C GLY A 123 13.21 7.12 -37.55
N LYS A 124 13.06 6.30 -36.50
CA LYS A 124 12.46 6.70 -35.23
C LYS A 124 13.49 7.32 -34.30
N GLN A 125 13.14 8.49 -33.75
CA GLN A 125 14.00 9.19 -32.79
C GLN A 125 13.69 8.75 -31.35
N VAL A 126 14.41 7.76 -30.86
CA VAL A 126 14.26 7.24 -29.49
C VAL A 126 15.16 7.98 -28.50
N THR A 127 14.80 7.95 -27.21
CA THR A 127 15.58 8.57 -26.13
C THR A 127 16.37 7.52 -25.36
N ALA A 128 17.42 7.94 -24.65
CA ALA A 128 18.18 7.05 -23.75
C ALA A 128 17.30 6.33 -22.70
N ALA A 129 16.23 6.97 -22.26
CA ALA A 129 15.26 6.36 -21.35
C ALA A 129 14.45 5.24 -22.04
N ASP A 130 14.13 5.39 -23.33
CA ASP A 130 13.44 4.34 -24.09
C ASP A 130 14.37 3.14 -24.28
N VAL A 131 15.64 3.36 -24.66
CA VAL A 131 16.65 2.30 -24.80
C VAL A 131 16.81 1.53 -23.50
N LYS A 132 16.89 2.23 -22.35
CA LYS A 132 16.96 1.58 -21.04
C LYS A 132 15.75 0.69 -20.76
N ASN A 133 14.54 1.15 -21.10
CA ASN A 133 13.32 0.37 -20.92
C ASN A 133 13.29 -0.83 -21.87
N MET A 134 13.73 -0.67 -23.13
CA MET A 134 13.83 -1.76 -24.10
C MET A 134 14.82 -2.83 -23.66
N LYS A 135 16.01 -2.43 -23.16
CA LYS A 135 16.98 -3.36 -22.56
C LYS A 135 16.34 -4.14 -21.41
N ALA A 136 15.62 -3.47 -20.51
CA ALA A 136 14.94 -4.14 -19.40
C ALA A 136 13.81 -5.10 -19.87
N GLU A 137 13.02 -4.71 -20.88
CA GLU A 137 11.98 -5.56 -21.48
C GLU A 137 12.59 -6.80 -22.14
N LEU A 138 13.68 -6.65 -22.88
CA LEU A 138 14.32 -7.74 -23.63
C LEU A 138 15.16 -8.66 -22.73
N SER A 139 15.87 -8.11 -21.73
CA SER A 139 16.66 -8.91 -20.77
C SER A 139 15.81 -9.76 -19.82
N THR A 140 14.54 -9.41 -19.62
CA THR A 140 13.61 -10.25 -18.82
C THR A 140 13.00 -11.40 -19.63
N GLY A 141 13.27 -11.47 -20.94
CA GLY A 141 12.91 -12.56 -21.86
C GLY A 141 11.41 -12.78 -22.09
N TRP A 142 10.55 -12.25 -21.23
CA TRP A 142 9.12 -12.50 -21.20
C TRP A 142 8.37 -11.21 -20.87
N THR A 143 7.48 -10.78 -21.75
CA THR A 143 6.60 -9.64 -21.43
C THR A 143 5.62 -10.03 -20.32
N ARG A 144 5.19 -9.04 -19.51
CA ARG A 144 4.15 -9.27 -18.49
C ARG A 144 2.90 -9.94 -19.06
N GLN A 145 2.54 -9.66 -20.32
CA GLN A 145 1.41 -10.31 -20.98
C GLN A 145 1.68 -11.78 -21.31
N GLN A 146 2.87 -12.12 -21.79
CA GLN A 146 3.29 -13.51 -22.03
C GLN A 146 3.40 -14.30 -20.73
N VAL A 147 3.95 -13.72 -19.66
CA VAL A 147 3.98 -14.36 -18.33
C VAL A 147 2.56 -14.64 -17.83
N MET A 148 1.65 -13.68 -17.97
CA MET A 148 0.26 -13.86 -17.54
C MET A 148 -0.51 -14.85 -18.42
N HIS A 149 -0.19 -14.96 -19.72
CA HIS A 149 -0.79 -15.93 -20.63
C HIS A 149 -0.30 -17.35 -20.33
N MET A 150 1.00 -17.53 -20.13
CA MET A 150 1.60 -18.79 -19.68
C MET A 150 1.07 -19.21 -18.30
N MET A 151 0.96 -18.28 -17.34
CA MET A 151 0.36 -18.56 -16.03
C MET A 151 -1.11 -19.02 -16.13
N ARG A 152 -1.85 -18.57 -17.14
CA ARG A 152 -3.23 -19.00 -17.39
C ARG A 152 -3.33 -20.35 -18.09
N GLN A 153 -2.39 -20.68 -18.98
CA GLN A 153 -2.39 -21.93 -19.72
C GLN A 153 -1.79 -23.10 -18.94
N ASN A 154 -0.76 -22.84 -18.12
CA ASN A 154 0.02 -23.88 -17.42
C ASN A 154 -0.07 -23.76 -15.89
N GLY A 155 -0.96 -22.91 -15.38
CA GLY A 155 -1.11 -22.67 -13.96
C GLY A 155 -1.78 -23.83 -13.26
N GLU A 156 -1.05 -24.56 -12.42
CA GLU A 156 -1.66 -25.44 -11.43
C GLU A 156 -2.10 -24.57 -10.26
N VAL A 157 -3.40 -24.60 -9.93
CA VAL A 157 -3.90 -24.04 -8.68
C VAL A 157 -3.50 -24.98 -7.57
N ARG A 158 -2.48 -24.60 -6.80
CA ARG A 158 -2.19 -25.29 -5.53
C ARG A 158 -2.86 -24.53 -4.41
N GLU A 159 -3.84 -25.19 -3.81
CA GLU A 159 -4.46 -24.74 -2.58
C GLU A 159 -3.49 -25.02 -1.44
N HIS A 160 -2.95 -23.96 -0.85
CA HIS A 160 -2.22 -24.08 0.40
C HIS A 160 -3.16 -23.72 1.54
N VAL A 161 -3.42 -24.70 2.39
CA VAL A 161 -4.07 -24.47 3.67
C VAL A 161 -2.99 -24.04 4.65
N GLU A 162 -2.89 -22.73 4.89
CA GLU A 162 -2.06 -22.18 5.95
C GLU A 162 -2.98 -21.45 6.92
N ASN A 163 -3.10 -21.96 8.15
CA ASN A 163 -3.90 -21.36 9.22
C ASN A 163 -5.42 -21.34 8.98
N GLY A 164 -5.97 -22.37 8.32
CA GLY A 164 -7.41 -22.49 8.05
C GLY A 164 -7.95 -21.55 6.96
N CYS A 165 -7.08 -20.75 6.34
CA CYS A 165 -7.38 -20.00 5.13
C CYS A 165 -6.85 -20.78 3.93
N ILE A 166 -7.72 -21.04 2.94
CA ILE A 166 -7.30 -21.57 1.63
C ILE A 166 -6.71 -20.39 0.86
N THR A 167 -5.39 -20.31 0.77
CA THR A 167 -4.73 -19.44 -0.21
C THR A 167 -4.44 -20.26 -1.45
N ALA A 168 -5.27 -20.06 -2.47
CA ALA A 168 -5.03 -20.57 -3.81
C ALA A 168 -3.94 -19.71 -4.46
N ILE A 169 -2.74 -20.27 -4.63
CA ILE A 169 -1.67 -19.61 -5.35
C ILE A 169 -1.48 -20.34 -6.68
N CYS A 170 -1.80 -19.66 -7.76
CA CYS A 170 -1.62 -20.19 -9.11
C CYS A 170 -0.18 -19.95 -9.53
N PHE A 171 0.60 -21.03 -9.64
CA PHE A 171 1.92 -20.99 -10.25
C PHE A 171 1.92 -21.97 -11.42
N SER A 172 2.60 -21.64 -12.51
CA SER A 172 3.00 -22.70 -13.43
C SER A 172 3.94 -23.66 -12.69
N ARG A 173 3.93 -24.95 -13.04
CA ARG A 173 4.82 -25.96 -12.44
C ARG A 173 6.28 -25.52 -12.40
N VAL A 174 6.74 -24.79 -13.43
CA VAL A 174 8.07 -24.20 -13.53
C VAL A 174 8.29 -23.09 -12.50
N ILE A 175 7.33 -22.17 -12.33
CA ILE A 175 7.43 -21.10 -11.31
C ILE A 175 7.35 -21.67 -9.90
N GLY A 176 6.50 -22.68 -9.68
CA GLY A 176 6.42 -23.40 -8.40
C GLY A 176 7.75 -24.03 -8.03
N GLN A 177 8.38 -24.75 -8.97
CA GLN A 177 9.71 -25.34 -8.77
C GLN A 177 10.79 -24.27 -8.54
N TYR A 178 10.79 -23.17 -9.30
CA TYR A 178 11.72 -22.08 -9.12
C TYR A 178 11.58 -21.43 -7.73
N LEU A 179 10.34 -21.15 -7.29
CA LEU A 179 10.08 -20.60 -5.96
C LEU A 179 10.52 -21.54 -4.86
N SER A 180 10.16 -22.82 -4.95
CA SER A 180 10.56 -23.85 -3.99
C SER A 180 12.07 -24.03 -3.91
N ARG A 181 12.78 -23.96 -5.05
CA ARG A 181 14.23 -24.20 -5.10
C ARG A 181 15.05 -22.98 -4.68
N PHE A 182 14.65 -21.77 -5.06
CA PHE A 182 15.51 -20.59 -4.92
C PHE A 182 15.00 -19.56 -3.90
N TRP A 183 13.69 -19.46 -3.71
CA TRP A 183 13.07 -18.41 -2.88
C TRP A 183 12.62 -18.91 -1.50
N MET A 184 12.02 -20.10 -1.42
CA MET A 184 11.57 -20.69 -0.17
C MET A 184 12.71 -20.97 0.84
N PRO A 185 13.90 -21.46 0.44
CA PRO A 185 15.03 -21.61 1.37
C PRO A 185 15.50 -20.27 1.94
N ARG A 186 15.29 -19.17 1.19
CA ARG A 186 15.63 -17.80 1.59
C ARG A 186 14.45 -17.05 2.21
N LYS A 187 13.42 -17.76 2.68
CA LYS A 187 12.24 -17.14 3.28
C LYS A 187 12.62 -16.18 4.42
N THR A 188 13.67 -16.48 5.20
CA THR A 188 14.20 -15.62 6.27
C THR A 188 14.60 -14.21 5.80
N MET A 189 14.94 -14.04 4.52
CA MET A 189 15.23 -12.73 3.91
C MET A 189 13.96 -11.95 3.54
N TRP A 190 12.78 -12.56 3.63
CA TRP A 190 11.49 -11.93 3.35
C TRP A 190 11.09 -11.07 4.54
N ALA A 191 11.83 -9.97 4.70
CA ALA A 191 11.65 -8.88 5.65
C ALA A 191 10.18 -8.70 6.10
N ARG A 192 9.27 -8.55 5.13
CA ARG A 192 7.86 -8.25 5.39
C ARG A 192 7.09 -9.34 6.16
N VAL A 193 7.44 -10.61 5.99
CA VAL A 193 6.77 -11.72 6.69
C VAL A 193 7.13 -11.74 8.18
N PHE A 194 8.38 -11.38 8.52
CA PHE A 194 8.87 -11.38 9.90
C PHE A 194 8.66 -10.04 10.63
N TYR A 195 8.46 -8.92 9.92
CA TYR A 195 8.22 -7.63 10.56
C TYR A 195 6.82 -7.45 11.16
N GLY A 196 5.85 -8.32 10.85
CA GLY A 196 4.46 -8.17 11.29
C GLY A 196 4.27 -8.12 12.82
N SER A 197 5.22 -8.69 13.57
CA SER A 197 5.29 -8.68 15.03
C SER A 197 6.39 -7.77 15.60
N VAL A 198 7.21 -7.15 14.75
CA VAL A 198 8.34 -6.32 15.18
C VAL A 198 7.89 -4.87 15.33
N LEU A 199 8.19 -4.29 16.49
CA LEU A 199 7.94 -2.89 16.77
C LEU A 199 8.83 -2.00 15.89
N THR A 200 8.25 -1.36 14.89
CA THR A 200 8.95 -0.44 13.98
C THR A 200 8.59 1.02 14.23
N LEU A 201 7.48 1.30 14.90
CA LEU A 201 6.93 2.64 15.14
C LEU A 201 6.78 3.44 13.84
N GLY A 202 6.43 2.73 12.75
CA GLY A 202 6.32 3.28 11.39
C GLY A 202 7.66 3.56 10.70
N ASN A 203 8.79 3.18 11.31
CA ASN A 203 10.12 3.32 10.73
C ASN A 203 10.51 2.05 9.97
N ASN A 204 10.38 2.08 8.65
CA ASN A 204 10.61 0.94 7.77
C ASN A 204 11.76 1.16 6.78
N THR A 205 12.49 2.27 6.85
CA THR A 205 13.47 2.67 5.82
C THR A 205 14.63 3.52 6.35
N ASN A 206 15.79 3.43 5.69
CA ASN A 206 16.95 4.33 5.82
C ASN A 206 16.61 5.82 5.59
N ASN A 207 15.45 6.10 5.01
CA ASN A 207 14.96 7.43 4.65
C ASN A 207 15.00 8.45 5.80
N ARG A 208 14.85 8.02 7.06
CA ARG A 208 14.93 8.94 8.21
C ARG A 208 16.37 9.40 8.45
N VAL A 209 17.32 8.46 8.43
CA VAL A 209 18.75 8.77 8.52
C VAL A 209 19.18 9.59 7.31
N GLU A 210 18.74 9.22 6.11
CA GLU A 210 19.02 9.97 4.89
C GLU A 210 18.43 11.38 4.90
N SER A 211 17.21 11.56 5.42
CA SER A 211 16.56 12.86 5.56
C SER A 211 17.28 13.74 6.58
N LEU A 212 17.62 13.20 7.74
CA LEU A 212 18.41 13.92 8.76
C LEU A 212 19.78 14.30 8.22
N ASN A 213 20.49 13.35 7.59
CA ASN A 213 21.77 13.60 6.95
C ASN A 213 21.67 14.64 5.85
N ARG A 214 20.60 14.63 5.05
CA ARG A 214 20.34 15.66 4.04
C ARG A 214 20.16 17.04 4.68
N GLN A 215 19.46 17.13 5.81
CA GLN A 215 19.25 18.40 6.51
C GLN A 215 20.55 18.92 7.14
N ILE A 216 21.32 18.07 7.83
CA ILE A 216 22.61 18.43 8.42
C ILE A 216 23.60 18.88 7.33
N LYS A 217 23.63 18.19 6.18
CA LYS A 217 24.44 18.56 5.01
C LYS A 217 24.08 19.93 4.40
N ARG A 218 22.92 20.52 4.72
CA ARG A 218 22.60 21.91 4.32
C ARG A 218 23.32 22.94 5.17
N TYR A 219 23.65 22.59 6.41
CA TYR A 219 24.30 23.49 7.36
C TYR A 219 25.82 23.27 7.43
N VAL A 220 26.29 22.04 7.19
CA VAL A 220 27.70 21.68 7.18
C VAL A 220 28.24 21.70 5.75
N ARG A 221 29.35 22.42 5.51
CA ARG A 221 30.02 22.51 4.21
C ARG A 221 31.28 21.63 4.19
N LYS A 222 31.69 21.16 3.01
CA LYS A 222 32.93 20.39 2.86
C LYS A 222 34.19 21.17 3.28
N THR A 223 34.14 22.50 3.21
CA THR A 223 35.23 23.40 3.59
C THR A 223 35.27 23.72 5.08
N ASP A 224 34.30 23.25 5.87
CA ASP A 224 34.29 23.48 7.31
C ASP A 224 35.34 22.60 8.01
N ARG A 225 36.14 23.21 8.89
CA ARG A 225 36.99 22.48 9.83
C ARG A 225 36.12 21.71 10.82
N LEU A 226 36.60 20.58 11.35
CA LEU A 226 35.82 19.67 12.22
C LEU A 226 35.10 20.38 13.37
N HIS A 227 35.77 21.29 14.09
CA HIS A 227 35.15 22.05 15.18
C HIS A 227 33.98 22.92 14.71
N LYS A 228 34.06 23.52 13.51
CA LYS A 228 32.95 24.27 12.90
C LYS A 228 31.81 23.33 12.48
N CYS A 229 32.12 22.13 11.97
CA CYS A 229 31.11 21.12 11.69
C CYS A 229 30.33 20.73 12.95
N MET A 230 31.04 20.44 14.05
CA MET A 230 30.44 20.08 15.34
C MET A 230 29.57 21.22 15.89
N TYR A 231 30.10 22.45 15.91
CA TYR A 231 29.33 23.62 16.34
C TYR A 231 28.05 23.82 15.52
N LYS A 232 28.13 23.72 14.18
CA LYS A 232 26.95 23.88 13.30
C LYS A 232 25.94 22.75 13.48
N ALA A 233 26.38 21.51 13.70
CA ALA A 233 25.49 20.38 13.97
C ALA A 233 24.76 20.56 15.33
N LEU A 234 25.46 20.97 16.37
CA LEU A 234 24.89 21.27 17.68
C LEU A 234 23.91 22.46 17.62
N LYS A 235 24.29 23.53 16.92
CA LYS A 235 23.43 24.70 16.69
C LYS A 235 22.16 24.30 15.94
N TRP A 236 22.28 23.49 14.90
CA TRP A 236 21.12 22.96 14.17
C TRP A 236 20.22 22.09 15.05
N SER A 237 20.81 21.24 15.90
CA SER A 237 20.05 20.43 16.86
C SER A 237 19.24 21.31 17.82
N SER A 238 19.88 22.33 18.41
CA SER A 238 19.23 23.31 19.29
C SER A 238 18.09 24.05 18.58
N MET A 239 18.33 24.56 17.37
CA MET A 239 17.29 25.21 16.56
C MET A 239 16.13 24.25 16.23
N THR A 240 16.42 22.98 15.99
CA THR A 240 15.39 21.96 15.70
C THR A 240 14.55 21.67 16.93
N PHE A 241 15.16 21.65 18.12
CA PHE A 241 14.45 21.51 19.39
C PHE A 241 13.51 22.70 19.65
N SER A 242 14.00 23.93 19.47
CA SER A 242 13.18 25.15 19.60
C SER A 242 12.02 25.18 18.61
N ARG A 243 12.27 24.83 17.34
CA ARG A 243 11.22 24.71 16.31
C ARG A 243 10.16 23.69 16.69
N LYS A 244 10.59 22.52 17.17
CA LYS A 244 9.66 21.48 17.61
C LYS A 244 8.78 21.96 18.77
N SER A 245 9.37 22.64 19.75
CA SER A 245 8.60 23.24 20.86
C SER A 245 7.54 24.23 20.37
N ILE A 246 7.90 25.12 19.43
CA ILE A 246 6.96 26.06 18.82
C ILE A 246 5.88 25.33 18.00
N GLU A 247 6.26 24.32 17.21
CA GLU A 247 5.30 23.50 16.46
C GLU A 247 4.31 22.79 17.40
N ASP A 248 4.79 22.21 18.51
CA ASP A 248 3.97 21.54 19.51
C ASP A 248 2.97 22.54 20.16
N GLN A 249 3.41 23.77 20.47
CA GLN A 249 2.53 24.86 20.95
C GLN A 249 1.48 25.29 19.91
N ILE A 250 1.86 25.40 18.63
CA ILE A 250 0.93 25.74 17.54
C ILE A 250 -0.10 24.61 17.36
N ILE A 251 0.33 23.36 17.48
CA ILE A 251 -0.55 22.19 17.32
C ILE A 251 -1.53 22.09 18.48
N SER A 252 -1.10 22.36 19.71
CA SER A 252 -1.98 22.30 20.90
C SER A 252 -3.07 23.36 20.89
N GLY A 253 -2.79 24.55 20.34
CA GLY A 253 -3.76 25.65 20.21
C GLY A 253 -4.78 25.50 19.08
N ARG A 254 -4.65 24.49 18.21
CA ARG A 254 -5.55 24.31 17.05
C ARG A 254 -6.71 23.38 17.37
N THR A 255 -7.93 23.86 17.17
CA THR A 255 -9.13 23.05 17.08
C THR A 255 -9.29 22.50 15.65
N TYR A 256 -9.62 21.23 15.53
CA TYR A 256 -9.76 20.56 14.25
C TYR A 256 -11.10 19.82 14.22
N ASN A 257 -11.86 20.02 13.14
CA ASN A 257 -13.07 19.26 12.88
C ASN A 257 -12.73 18.04 12.04
N TYR A 258 -13.08 16.86 12.53
CA TYR A 258 -12.84 15.59 11.84
C TYR A 258 -14.16 14.96 11.44
N ASP A 259 -14.18 14.32 10.26
CA ASP A 259 -15.21 13.38 9.87
C ASP A 259 -15.03 12.07 10.65
N ALA A 260 -15.42 12.09 11.93
CA ALA A 260 -15.32 10.97 12.86
C ALA A 260 -16.46 11.01 13.89
N PRO A 261 -16.90 9.85 14.42
CA PRO A 261 -17.88 9.81 15.51
C PRO A 261 -17.46 10.68 16.70
N GLN A 262 -18.41 11.41 17.30
CA GLN A 262 -18.16 12.38 18.38
C GLN A 262 -17.33 11.79 19.53
N ARG A 263 -17.56 10.51 19.86
CA ARG A 263 -16.84 9.79 20.92
C ARG A 263 -15.33 9.61 20.66
N LEU A 264 -14.92 9.63 19.40
CA LEU A 264 -13.51 9.46 18.98
C LEU A 264 -12.76 10.80 18.89
N ILE A 265 -13.47 11.93 18.88
CA ILE A 265 -12.85 13.26 18.78
C ILE A 265 -11.87 13.53 19.94
N PRO A 266 -12.18 13.25 21.22
CA PRO A 266 -11.22 13.43 22.31
C PRO A 266 -9.93 12.63 22.12
N LEU A 267 -10.06 11.37 21.68
CA LEU A 267 -8.92 10.50 21.38
C LEU A 267 -8.06 11.07 20.24
N LEU A 268 -8.67 11.56 19.17
CA LEU A 268 -7.95 12.13 18.02
C LEU A 268 -7.19 13.40 18.39
N ASN A 269 -7.77 14.22 19.28
CA ASN A 269 -7.14 15.45 19.77
C ASN A 269 -5.92 15.18 20.66
N MET A 270 -5.88 14.05 21.36
CA MET A 270 -4.71 13.66 22.15
C MET A 270 -3.53 13.15 21.32
N LEU A 271 -3.73 12.84 20.04
CA LEU A 271 -2.69 12.27 19.17
C LEU A 271 -1.87 13.34 18.43
N THR A 272 -0.60 13.05 18.22
CA THR A 272 0.29 13.77 17.28
C THR A 272 -0.33 13.81 15.88
N PRO A 273 -0.09 14.86 15.07
CA PRO A 273 -0.66 14.97 13.73
C PRO A 273 -0.37 13.76 12.84
N PHE A 274 0.84 13.20 12.95
CA PHE A 274 1.22 11.99 12.24
C PHE A 274 0.33 10.80 12.63
N ALA A 275 0.28 10.45 13.91
CA ALA A 275 -0.49 9.30 14.37
C ALA A 275 -1.98 9.49 14.11
N ARG A 276 -2.50 10.70 14.33
CA ARG A 276 -3.86 11.08 14.02
C ARG A 276 -4.23 10.79 12.56
N SER A 277 -3.37 11.17 11.61
CA SER A 277 -3.60 10.88 10.19
C SER A 277 -3.70 9.37 9.90
N LYS A 278 -2.91 8.54 10.61
CA LYS A 278 -2.95 7.08 10.48
C LYS A 278 -4.20 6.49 11.12
N VAL A 279 -4.59 6.98 12.29
CA VAL A 279 -5.80 6.55 13.00
C VAL A 279 -7.06 6.91 12.20
N LEU A 280 -7.13 8.10 11.59
CA LEU A 280 -8.23 8.47 10.69
C LEU A 280 -8.32 7.54 9.48
N TYR A 281 -7.19 7.07 8.96
CA TYR A 281 -7.16 6.10 7.86
C TYR A 281 -7.64 4.71 8.32
N GLU A 282 -7.28 4.30 9.54
CA GLU A 282 -7.79 3.06 10.16
C GLU A 282 -9.29 3.15 10.45
N LEU A 283 -9.79 4.31 10.86
CA LEU A 283 -11.21 4.55 11.13
C LEU A 283 -12.06 4.29 9.88
N LYS A 284 -11.62 4.74 8.69
CA LYS A 284 -12.29 4.46 7.42
C LYS A 284 -12.38 2.96 7.08
N LYS A 285 -11.51 2.14 7.67
CA LYS A 285 -11.48 0.68 7.49
C LYS A 285 -12.23 -0.07 8.57
N MET A 286 -12.63 0.58 9.66
CA MET A 286 -13.34 -0.04 10.77
C MET A 286 -14.64 -0.70 10.32
N ARG A 287 -15.32 -0.16 9.29
CA ARG A 287 -16.53 -0.75 8.69
C ARG A 287 -16.35 -2.15 8.08
N PHE A 288 -15.12 -2.62 7.89
CA PHE A 288 -14.82 -3.96 7.36
C PHE A 288 -14.51 -4.97 8.47
N VAL A 289 -14.56 -4.54 9.73
CA VAL A 289 -14.32 -5.39 10.89
C VAL A 289 -15.67 -5.88 11.41
N ASN A 290 -15.81 -7.20 11.47
CA ASN A 290 -16.97 -7.86 12.06
C ASN A 290 -16.63 -8.29 13.49
N PHE A 291 -17.53 -8.03 14.42
CA PHE A 291 -17.42 -8.52 15.78
C PHE A 291 -18.01 -9.94 15.84
N GLU A 292 -17.27 -10.90 16.39
CA GLU A 292 -17.77 -12.27 16.57
C GLU A 292 -18.39 -12.44 17.96
N TYR A 293 -17.57 -12.31 19.02
CA TYR A 293 -18.01 -12.47 20.40
C TYR A 293 -17.05 -11.80 21.40
N GLU A 294 -17.49 -11.71 22.65
CA GLU A 294 -16.69 -11.24 23.79
C GLU A 294 -16.57 -12.32 24.87
N SER A 295 -15.49 -12.26 25.65
CA SER A 295 -15.25 -13.13 26.80
C SER A 295 -14.51 -12.34 27.88
N GLY A 296 -15.26 -11.82 28.86
CA GLY A 296 -14.70 -10.92 29.88
C GLY A 296 -14.11 -9.66 29.26
N GLU A 297 -12.81 -9.46 29.44
CA GLU A 297 -12.04 -8.33 28.90
C GLU A 297 -11.52 -8.55 27.46
N TRP A 298 -11.81 -9.70 26.84
CA TRP A 298 -11.36 -10.03 25.49
C TRP A 298 -12.46 -9.86 24.46
N LEU A 299 -12.13 -9.21 23.34
CA LEU A 299 -13.00 -9.08 22.18
C LEU A 299 -12.37 -9.80 20.98
N PHE A 300 -13.18 -10.63 20.31
CA PHE A 300 -12.78 -11.41 19.15
C PHE A 300 -13.47 -10.86 17.90
N MET A 301 -12.67 -10.59 16.87
CA MET A 301 -13.10 -9.87 15.66
C MET A 301 -12.58 -10.55 14.40
N VAL A 302 -13.32 -10.44 13.30
CA VAL A 302 -12.88 -10.85 11.97
C VAL A 302 -12.69 -9.63 11.09
N ASP A 303 -11.51 -9.50 10.50
CA ASP A 303 -11.19 -8.46 9.53
C ASP A 303 -10.55 -9.10 8.31
N ARG A 304 -11.22 -8.98 7.16
CA ARG A 304 -10.81 -9.58 5.88
C ARG A 304 -10.56 -11.09 5.98
N GLY A 305 -11.44 -11.80 6.70
CA GLY A 305 -11.37 -13.25 6.87
C GLY A 305 -10.29 -13.74 7.85
N GLN A 306 -9.60 -12.84 8.56
CA GLN A 306 -8.65 -13.21 9.61
C GLN A 306 -9.19 -12.84 10.99
N HIS A 307 -8.93 -13.68 11.98
CA HIS A 307 -9.33 -13.44 13.36
C HIS A 307 -8.30 -12.58 14.11
N TYR A 308 -8.81 -11.64 14.88
CA TYR A 308 -8.05 -10.71 15.70
C TYR A 308 -8.61 -10.68 17.12
N GLU A 309 -7.71 -10.45 18.06
CA GLU A 309 -8.01 -10.42 19.49
C GLU A 309 -7.64 -9.05 20.02
N VAL A 310 -8.53 -8.50 20.84
CA VAL A 310 -8.32 -7.26 21.57
C VAL A 310 -8.50 -7.53 23.05
N ASP A 311 -7.44 -7.30 23.83
CA ASP A 311 -7.50 -7.27 25.29
C ASP A 311 -7.82 -5.83 25.72
N VAL A 312 -9.03 -5.64 26.23
CA VAL A 312 -9.56 -4.35 26.65
C VAL A 312 -8.90 -3.88 27.95
N SER A 313 -8.54 -4.80 28.85
CA SER A 313 -7.95 -4.48 30.16
C SER A 313 -6.61 -3.74 30.04
N ILE A 314 -5.80 -4.13 29.05
CA ILE A 314 -4.51 -3.52 28.74
C ILE A 314 -4.51 -2.76 27.41
N CYS A 315 -5.65 -2.66 26.74
CA CYS A 315 -5.84 -1.97 25.46
C CYS A 315 -4.83 -2.39 24.38
N GLN A 316 -4.63 -3.71 24.23
CA GLN A 316 -3.73 -4.28 23.23
C GLN A 316 -4.48 -5.07 22.16
N CYS A 317 -3.93 -5.11 20.95
CA CYS A 317 -4.47 -5.89 19.85
C CYS A 317 -3.37 -6.69 19.16
N ASN A 318 -3.64 -7.94 18.79
CA ASN A 318 -2.67 -8.80 18.12
C ASN A 318 -2.45 -8.47 16.62
N CYS A 319 -3.12 -7.45 16.08
CA CYS A 319 -2.99 -7.08 14.68
C CYS A 319 -1.64 -6.44 14.36
N SER A 320 -1.16 -6.65 13.13
CA SER A 320 0.14 -6.12 12.66
C SER A 320 0.23 -4.58 12.75
N THR A 321 -0.86 -3.85 12.48
CA THR A 321 -0.88 -2.39 12.61
C THR A 321 -0.50 -1.94 14.02
N PHE A 322 -1.10 -2.56 15.04
CA PHE A 322 -0.83 -2.21 16.43
C PHE A 322 0.56 -2.69 16.86
N ASN A 323 0.91 -3.93 16.58
CA ASN A 323 2.21 -4.49 16.96
C ASN A 323 3.38 -3.72 16.35
N MET A 324 3.26 -3.36 15.07
CA MET A 324 4.33 -2.63 14.38
C MET A 324 4.39 -1.17 14.78
N CYS A 325 3.25 -0.50 14.94
CA CYS A 325 3.24 0.97 14.99
C CYS A 325 2.80 1.56 16.33
N ARG A 326 2.11 0.80 17.19
CA ARG A 326 1.62 1.23 18.52
C ARG A 326 0.75 2.50 18.52
N TYR A 327 -0.02 2.74 17.47
CA TYR A 327 -1.15 3.67 17.50
C TYR A 327 -2.47 2.88 17.44
N PRO A 328 -3.62 3.47 17.83
CA PRO A 328 -4.92 2.78 17.79
C PRO A 328 -5.22 2.20 16.40
N CYS A 329 -5.33 0.88 16.31
CA CYS A 329 -5.76 0.18 15.11
C CYS A 329 -7.29 0.15 15.01
N ARG A 330 -7.83 -0.17 13.84
CA ARG A 330 -9.29 -0.30 13.65
C ARG A 330 -10.00 -1.26 14.63
N HIS A 331 -9.32 -2.31 15.09
CA HIS A 331 -9.88 -3.22 16.10
C HIS A 331 -9.99 -2.56 17.47
N LEU A 332 -8.97 -1.82 17.91
CA LEU A 332 -9.01 -1.04 19.15
C LEU A 332 -10.01 0.12 19.08
N LEU A 333 -10.14 0.76 17.91
CA LEU A 333 -11.17 1.78 17.71
C LEU A 333 -12.58 1.18 17.83
N LEU A 334 -12.81 0.00 17.25
CA LEU A 334 -14.09 -0.70 17.38
C LEU A 334 -14.36 -1.11 18.82
N ALA A 335 -13.35 -1.64 19.53
CA ALA A 335 -13.41 -1.98 20.94
C ALA A 335 -13.80 -0.75 21.79
N TYR A 336 -13.15 0.39 21.54
CA TYR A 336 -13.45 1.66 22.20
C TYR A 336 -14.89 2.12 21.96
N VAL A 337 -15.40 2.01 20.72
CA VAL A 337 -16.79 2.35 20.41
C VAL A 337 -17.78 1.41 21.11
N LYS A 338 -17.47 0.10 21.19
CA LYS A 338 -18.30 -0.91 21.85
C LYS A 338 -18.34 -0.78 23.37
N ARG A 339 -17.18 -0.64 24.03
CA ARG A 339 -17.06 -0.60 25.50
C ARG A 339 -17.17 0.82 26.01
N ARG A 340 -18.35 1.21 26.51
CA ARG A 340 -18.65 2.59 26.96
C ARG A 340 -17.80 3.08 28.13
N ASN A 341 -17.34 2.15 28.97
CA ASN A 341 -16.49 2.41 30.14
C ASN A 341 -15.02 2.70 29.79
N LEU A 342 -14.57 2.42 28.55
CA LEU A 342 -13.21 2.76 28.13
C LEU A 342 -13.07 4.26 27.88
N THR A 343 -12.06 4.86 28.50
CA THR A 343 -11.65 6.25 28.28
C THR A 343 -10.57 6.36 27.20
N ALA A 344 -10.47 7.53 26.57
CA ALA A 344 -9.42 7.80 25.59
C ALA A 344 -8.01 7.63 26.19
N HIS A 345 -7.82 8.01 27.46
CA HIS A 345 -6.57 7.85 28.19
C HIS A 345 -6.19 6.38 28.37
N GLN A 346 -7.15 5.51 28.73
CA GLN A 346 -6.92 4.07 28.84
C GLN A 346 -6.51 3.46 27.51
N LEU A 347 -7.23 3.77 26.42
CA LEU A 347 -6.91 3.25 25.09
C LEU A 347 -5.52 3.69 24.59
N LEU A 348 -5.11 4.91 24.93
CA LEU A 348 -3.83 5.47 24.52
C LEU A 348 -2.66 5.08 25.43
N ARG A 349 -2.88 4.33 26.51
CA ARG A 349 -1.85 3.90 27.48
C ARG A 349 -0.64 3.24 26.80
N CYS A 350 -0.89 2.33 25.85
CA CYS A 350 0.15 1.65 25.07
C CYS A 350 0.60 2.44 23.82
N CYS A 351 0.08 3.66 23.63
CA CYS A 351 0.35 4.53 22.48
C CYS A 351 1.12 5.80 22.88
N CYS A 352 1.80 5.82 24.04
CA CYS A 352 2.37 7.02 24.66
C CYS A 352 3.25 7.85 23.72
N ARG A 353 4.08 7.21 22.87
CA ARG A 353 4.92 7.89 21.85
C ARG A 353 4.13 8.84 20.95
N TRP A 354 2.87 8.53 20.69
CA TRP A 354 2.03 9.24 19.74
C TRP A 354 1.10 10.25 20.39
N GLN A 355 1.16 10.43 21.71
CA GLN A 355 0.38 11.44 22.41
C GLN A 355 1.07 12.81 22.33
N LEU A 356 0.28 13.90 22.31
CA LEU A 356 0.79 15.27 22.27
C LEU A 356 1.47 15.68 23.59
N ASP A 357 0.87 15.36 24.73
CA ASP A 357 1.38 15.75 26.05
C ASP A 357 2.13 14.57 26.70
N ASN A 358 3.26 14.21 26.08
CA ASN A 358 4.06 13.07 26.52
C ASN A 358 5.02 13.49 27.65
N ARG A 359 4.48 13.91 28.80
CA ARG A 359 5.29 14.27 29.98
C ARG A 359 5.77 13.07 30.79
N TYR A 360 5.17 11.90 30.61
CA TYR A 360 5.53 10.70 31.37
C TYR A 360 5.40 9.43 30.52
N ASN A 361 6.40 8.55 30.66
CA ASN A 361 6.44 7.14 30.26
C ASN A 361 7.13 6.78 28.93
N LEU A 362 8.46 6.96 28.88
CA LEU A 362 9.32 6.19 27.97
C LEU A 362 9.37 4.68 28.33
N GLN A 363 9.08 4.30 29.58
CA GLN A 363 9.23 2.94 30.10
C GLN A 363 8.18 1.93 29.61
N ASN A 364 7.03 2.37 29.06
CA ASN A 364 5.97 1.44 28.61
C ASN A 364 6.13 0.96 27.15
N ASN A 365 7.08 1.52 26.39
CA ASN A 365 7.30 1.11 24.99
C ASN A 365 8.10 -0.20 24.85
N THR A 366 8.65 -0.71 25.95
CA THR A 366 9.39 -1.98 26.04
C THR A 366 8.50 -3.18 26.36
N ALA A 367 7.19 -3.00 26.55
CA ALA A 367 6.26 -4.11 26.80
C ALA A 367 6.32 -5.12 25.64
N ILE A 368 6.82 -6.30 25.98
CA ILE A 368 6.95 -7.50 25.15
C ILE A 368 5.68 -7.62 24.28
N SER A 369 5.86 -7.68 22.96
CA SER A 369 4.77 -8.01 22.03
C SER A 369 4.03 -9.20 22.61
N LEU A 370 2.69 -9.14 22.76
CA LEU A 370 1.90 -10.34 23.06
C LEU A 370 2.42 -11.44 22.14
N ARG A 371 3.11 -12.45 22.71
CA ARG A 371 3.39 -13.67 21.96
C ARG A 371 2.02 -14.10 21.47
N ARG A 372 1.86 -14.28 20.15
CA ARG A 372 0.73 -15.04 19.62
C ARG A 372 0.68 -16.30 20.49
N ARG A 373 -0.35 -16.43 21.36
CA ARG A 373 -0.55 -17.69 22.07
C ARG A 373 -0.66 -18.77 21.00
N SER A 374 -0.04 -19.90 21.25
CA SER A 374 0.14 -20.93 20.22
C SER A 374 -1.23 -21.37 19.68
N LYS A 375 -1.30 -21.76 18.41
CA LYS A 375 -2.58 -22.13 17.78
C LYS A 375 -3.22 -23.32 18.50
N GLU A 376 -2.40 -24.17 19.12
CA GLU A 376 -2.85 -25.27 19.97
C GLU A 376 -3.69 -24.74 21.15
N TYR A 377 -3.33 -23.62 21.77
CA TYR A 377 -4.12 -23.01 22.85
C TYR A 377 -5.49 -22.51 22.37
N ILE A 378 -5.55 -21.87 21.19
CA ILE A 378 -6.81 -21.38 20.60
C ILE A 378 -7.71 -22.56 20.19
N GLN A 379 -7.11 -23.62 19.64
CA GLN A 379 -7.82 -24.84 19.27
C GLN A 379 -8.32 -25.59 20.51
N LEU A 380 -7.51 -25.67 21.58
CA LEU A 380 -7.91 -26.23 22.88
C LEU A 380 -9.05 -25.44 23.54
N GLN A 381 -9.02 -24.11 23.49
CA GLN A 381 -10.13 -23.28 24.01
C GLN A 381 -11.42 -23.45 23.20
N ARG A 382 -11.31 -23.58 21.86
CA ARG A 382 -12.48 -23.88 21.00
C ARG A 382 -13.04 -25.28 21.28
N LEU A 383 -12.17 -26.29 21.41
CA LEU A 383 -12.57 -27.66 21.77
C LEU A 383 -13.21 -27.72 23.16
N GLN A 384 -12.63 -27.04 24.16
CA GLN A 384 -13.21 -26.95 25.50
C GLN A 384 -14.60 -26.30 25.48
N ARG A 385 -14.83 -25.31 24.61
CA ARG A 385 -16.14 -24.67 24.45
C ARG A 385 -17.17 -25.56 23.75
N MET A 386 -16.79 -26.26 22.68
CA MET A 386 -17.68 -27.23 22.01
C MET A 386 -18.03 -28.37 22.97
N CYS A 387 -17.05 -28.90 23.70
CA CYS A 387 -17.28 -29.93 24.71
C CYS A 387 -18.16 -29.39 25.84
N LYS A 388 -17.97 -28.14 26.30
CA LYS A 388 -18.85 -27.53 27.31
C LYS A 388 -20.29 -27.43 26.82
N GLN A 389 -20.52 -26.98 25.59
CA GLN A 389 -21.86 -26.90 25.01
C GLN A 389 -22.53 -28.29 24.93
N LEU A 390 -21.81 -29.29 24.45
CA LEU A 390 -22.28 -30.69 24.42
C LEU A 390 -22.55 -31.26 25.82
N ILE A 391 -21.75 -30.88 26.82
CA ILE A 391 -21.95 -31.31 28.23
C ILE A 391 -23.15 -30.57 28.85
N VAL A 392 -23.37 -29.29 28.53
CA VAL A 392 -24.55 -28.54 28.97
C VAL A 392 -25.83 -29.16 28.37
N GLU A 393 -25.82 -29.47 27.07
CA GLU A 393 -26.95 -30.10 26.38
C GLU A 393 -27.28 -31.48 26.93
N LYS A 394 -26.27 -32.26 27.33
CA LYS A 394 -26.45 -33.65 27.78
C LYS A 394 -26.64 -33.82 29.29
N TYR A 395 -26.03 -32.97 30.12
CA TYR A 395 -25.95 -33.15 31.57
C TYR A 395 -26.33 -31.90 32.38
N GLY A 396 -26.74 -30.83 31.70
CA GLY A 396 -27.17 -29.59 32.35
C GLY A 396 -26.04 -28.68 32.80
N GLU A 397 -26.39 -27.39 32.96
CA GLU A 397 -25.44 -26.29 33.16
C GLU A 397 -24.64 -26.38 34.47
N ARG A 398 -25.28 -26.84 35.55
CA ARG A 398 -24.61 -27.01 36.86
C ARG A 398 -23.46 -28.01 36.78
N PHE A 399 -23.64 -29.12 36.06
CA PHE A 399 -22.62 -30.15 35.92
C PHE A 399 -21.47 -29.67 35.02
N ALA A 400 -21.79 -29.02 33.90
CA ALA A 400 -20.80 -28.45 32.99
C ALA A 400 -19.87 -27.44 33.69
N ASN A 401 -20.42 -26.57 34.53
CA ASN A 401 -19.65 -25.58 35.29
C ASN A 401 -18.76 -26.23 36.37
N HIS A 402 -19.19 -27.35 36.97
CA HIS A 402 -18.35 -28.11 37.91
C HIS A 402 -17.14 -28.74 37.21
N VAL A 403 -17.34 -29.32 36.02
CA VAL A 403 -16.29 -29.92 35.21
C VAL A 403 -15.28 -28.85 34.77
N GLU A 404 -15.75 -27.70 34.27
CA GLU A 404 -14.88 -26.59 33.86
C GLU A 404 -14.00 -26.09 35.01
N ARG A 405 -14.55 -25.97 36.23
CA ARG A 405 -13.79 -25.60 37.43
C ARG A 405 -12.68 -26.60 37.76
N LYS A 406 -12.95 -27.90 37.66
CA LYS A 406 -11.94 -28.94 37.91
C LYS A 406 -10.84 -28.92 36.85
N VAL A 407 -11.19 -28.75 35.58
CA VAL A 407 -10.23 -28.64 34.47
C VAL A 407 -9.36 -27.40 34.63
N TYR A 408 -9.94 -26.26 34.96
CA TYR A 408 -9.20 -25.02 35.22
C TYR A 408 -8.19 -25.16 36.37
N ASN A 409 -8.61 -25.77 37.48
CA ASN A 409 -7.73 -26.04 38.62
C ASN A 409 -6.60 -27.02 38.28
N PHE A 410 -6.86 -27.99 37.40
CA PHE A 410 -5.84 -28.92 36.90
C PHE A 410 -4.78 -28.21 36.04
N TYR A 411 -5.20 -27.31 35.14
CA TYR A 411 -4.28 -26.49 34.35
C TYR A 411 -3.43 -25.55 35.20
N LEU A 412 -4.02 -24.94 36.24
CA LEU A 412 -3.26 -24.10 37.18
C LEU A 412 -2.20 -24.87 37.95
N ARG A 413 -2.41 -26.17 38.22
CA ARG A 413 -1.40 -27.02 38.85
C ARG A 413 -0.23 -27.34 37.91
N ILE A 414 -0.51 -27.56 36.62
CA ILE A 414 0.53 -27.84 35.59
C ILE A 414 1.38 -26.60 35.30
N ILE A 415 0.82 -25.40 35.37
CA ILE A 415 1.55 -24.15 35.10
C ILE A 415 2.44 -23.74 36.28
N ASN A 416 2.09 -24.14 37.50
CA ASN A 416 2.79 -23.80 38.74
C ASN A 416 3.71 -24.93 39.26
N SER A 417 3.82 -26.04 38.52
CA SER A 417 4.83 -27.10 38.67
C SER A 417 5.94 -26.88 37.67
#